data_AF-A0A0B6YZ13-F1
#
_entry.id   AF-A0A0B6YZ13-F1
#
_cell.length_a   1.000
_cell.length_b   1.000
_cell.length_c   1.000
_cell.angle_alpha   90.00
_cell.angle_beta   90.00
_cell.angle_gamma   90.00
#
_symmetry.space_group_name_H-M   'P 1'
#
loop_
_entity.id
_entity.type
_entity.pdbx_description
1 polymer ?
#
loop_
_entity_poly.entity_id
_entity_poly.type
_entity_poly.pdbx_seq_one_letter_code
_entity_poly.pdbx_strand_id
1 'polypeptide(L)'
;MHTMEKTVVLSPLSDPRQDMSKEAEKNLSPKQCAVLDMALDTIKQYFHAGGQGLKKAFLDKSAELQSLRYALSLYTQTTDTLIKTFVNTQTQQEKPGQEDPVGEVSIQVDFTTHPGTGEHRVTVRVVACNDLKWRTSGMFRPFVEVHLIGPHLNDKKRKHS
;
A
#
# COMPACT_ATOMS: atom_id res chain seq x y z
N MET A 1 14.17 17.29 -2.38
CA MET A 1 13.36 16.42 -3.27
C MET A 1 12.06 16.01 -2.61
N HIS A 2 12.04 15.89 -1.28
CA HIS A 2 10.86 15.59 -0.44
C HIS A 2 9.56 16.36 -0.76
N THR A 3 9.62 17.67 -1.01
CA THR A 3 8.41 18.48 -1.31
C THR A 3 7.74 18.07 -2.62
N MET A 4 8.53 17.75 -3.65
CA MET A 4 7.98 17.28 -4.93
C MET A 4 7.34 15.91 -4.78
N GLU A 5 7.97 15.02 -4.01
CA GLU A 5 7.42 13.71 -3.70
C GLU A 5 6.03 13.82 -3.06
N LYS A 6 5.89 14.61 -2.00
CA LYS A 6 4.62 14.74 -1.28
C LYS A 6 3.53 15.52 -1.99
N THR A 7 3.88 16.47 -2.85
CA THR A 7 2.92 17.43 -3.42
C THR A 7 2.51 17.06 -4.84
N VAL A 8 3.40 16.41 -5.59
CA VAL A 8 3.23 16.15 -7.02
C VAL A 8 3.09 14.67 -7.32
N VAL A 9 3.88 13.82 -6.63
CA VAL A 9 3.98 12.40 -6.95
C VAL A 9 3.11 11.53 -6.05
N LEU A 10 3.02 11.82 -4.76
CA LEU A 10 2.16 11.09 -3.85
C LEU A 10 0.77 11.71 -3.85
N SER A 11 -0.25 10.89 -4.06
CA SER A 11 -1.64 11.30 -3.83
C SER A 11 -1.78 11.73 -2.36
N PRO A 12 -2.52 12.82 -2.07
CA PRO A 12 -2.85 13.14 -0.69
C PRO A 12 -3.59 11.94 -0.10
N LEU A 13 -3.07 11.39 1.00
CA LEU A 13 -3.74 10.34 1.76
C LEU A 13 -5.10 10.88 2.22
N SER A 14 -6.16 10.60 1.47
CA SER A 14 -7.52 10.87 1.89
C SER A 14 -7.86 9.98 3.09
N ASP A 15 -8.72 10.50 3.97
CA ASP A 15 -9.35 9.73 5.04
C ASP A 15 -9.89 8.39 4.46
N PRO A 16 -9.54 7.22 5.02
CA PRO A 16 -9.92 5.90 4.49
C PRO A 16 -11.44 5.66 4.39
N ARG A 17 -12.25 6.64 4.83
CA ARG A 17 -13.71 6.68 4.70
C ARG A 17 -14.21 7.32 3.39
N GLN A 18 -13.34 7.89 2.56
CA GLN A 18 -13.73 8.45 1.27
C GLN A 18 -13.70 7.38 0.16
N ASP A 19 -14.72 7.44 -0.69
CA ASP A 19 -14.98 6.52 -1.79
C ASP A 19 -13.79 6.47 -2.77
N MET A 20 -13.02 5.36 -2.73
CA MET A 20 -11.85 5.08 -3.59
C MET A 20 -12.14 5.22 -5.08
N SER A 21 -13.42 5.23 -5.47
CA SER A 21 -13.89 5.34 -6.85
C SER A 21 -13.57 6.69 -7.51
N LYS A 22 -13.34 7.77 -6.74
CA LYS A 22 -13.04 9.11 -7.29
C LYS A 22 -11.54 9.47 -7.35
N GLU A 23 -10.66 8.63 -6.80
CA GLU A 23 -9.22 8.93 -6.73
C GLU A 23 -8.43 8.53 -7.98
N ALA A 24 -8.98 7.64 -8.81
CA ALA A 24 -8.33 7.21 -10.06
C ALA A 24 -8.06 8.38 -11.03
N GLU A 25 -8.82 9.47 -10.94
CA GLU A 25 -8.71 10.65 -11.81
C GLU A 25 -7.50 11.55 -11.51
N LYS A 26 -6.74 11.30 -10.43
CA LYS A 26 -5.57 12.11 -10.04
C LYS A 26 -4.21 11.43 -10.24
N ASN A 27 -4.18 10.24 -10.84
CA ASN A 27 -2.92 9.51 -11.04
C ASN A 27 -2.15 10.06 -12.25
N LEU A 28 -0.82 10.11 -12.14
CA LEU A 28 0.06 10.53 -13.22
C LEU A 28 0.00 9.53 -14.38
N SER A 29 -0.12 10.03 -15.61
CA SER A 29 0.02 9.22 -16.81
C SER A 29 1.50 8.85 -17.08
N PRO A 30 1.78 7.77 -17.83
CA PRO A 30 3.16 7.39 -18.18
C PRO A 30 3.96 8.52 -18.85
N LYS A 31 3.29 9.34 -19.66
CA LYS A 31 3.90 10.51 -20.29
C LYS A 31 4.29 11.59 -19.26
N GLN A 32 3.45 11.83 -18.26
CA GLN A 32 3.74 12.78 -17.19
C GLN A 32 4.88 12.29 -16.29
N CYS A 33 4.95 10.98 -16.00
CA CYS A 33 6.08 10.37 -15.29
C CYS A 33 7.40 10.60 -16.05
N ALA A 34 7.42 10.35 -17.36
CA ALA A 34 8.61 10.59 -18.19
C ALA A 34 9.06 12.06 -18.20
N VAL A 35 8.11 12.99 -18.26
CA VAL A 35 8.41 14.44 -18.17
C VAL A 35 8.99 14.79 -16.80
N LEU A 36 8.43 14.25 -15.71
CA LEU A 36 8.95 14.45 -14.35
C LEU A 36 10.36 13.88 -14.19
N ASP A 37 10.65 12.70 -14.71
CA ASP A 37 11.99 12.11 -14.67
C ASP A 37 13.04 12.98 -15.39
N MET A 38 12.70 13.50 -16.58
CA MET A 38 13.56 14.45 -17.30
C MET A 38 13.76 15.77 -16.52
N ALA A 39 12.70 16.26 -15.89
CA ALA A 39 12.79 17.45 -15.05
C ALA A 39 13.69 17.22 -13.82
N LEU A 40 13.63 16.04 -13.21
CA LEU A 40 14.50 15.67 -12.09
C LEU A 40 15.98 15.63 -12.49
N ASP A 41 16.30 15.12 -13.69
CA ASP A 41 17.67 15.16 -14.21
C ASP A 41 18.15 16.60 -14.43
N THR A 42 17.27 17.48 -14.89
CA THR A 42 17.58 18.91 -15.06
C THR A 42 17.80 19.58 -13.71
N ILE A 43 16.92 19.37 -12.72
CA ILE A 43 17.08 19.87 -11.35
C ILE A 43 18.41 19.37 -10.75
N LYS A 44 18.74 18.10 -10.96
CA LYS A 44 20.02 17.52 -10.53
C LYS A 44 21.21 18.24 -11.18
N GLN A 45 21.13 18.60 -12.45
CA GLN A 45 22.17 19.39 -13.12
C GLN A 45 22.34 20.78 -12.51
N TYR A 46 21.23 21.44 -12.14
CA TYR A 46 21.27 22.73 -11.42
C TYR A 46 21.98 22.61 -10.08
N PHE A 47 21.68 21.58 -9.27
CA PHE A 47 22.39 21.34 -8.01
C PHE A 47 23.86 20.99 -8.19
N HIS A 48 24.23 20.35 -9.31
CA HIS A 48 25.63 20.09 -9.64
C HIS A 48 26.39 21.36 -10.08
N ALA A 49 25.69 22.34 -10.67
CA ALA A 49 26.22 23.64 -11.08
C ALA A 49 27.56 23.56 -11.83
N GLY A 50 27.69 22.65 -12.80
CA GLY A 50 28.92 22.48 -13.58
C GLY A 50 30.16 22.05 -12.78
N GLY A 51 29.99 21.49 -11.57
CA GLY A 51 31.07 21.08 -10.68
C GLY A 51 31.32 22.04 -9.51
N GLN A 52 30.63 23.20 -9.50
CA GLN A 52 30.68 24.17 -8.40
C GLN A 52 29.64 23.90 -7.31
N GLY A 53 28.72 22.97 -7.55
CA GLY A 53 27.68 22.59 -6.60
C GLY A 53 27.93 21.23 -5.95
N LEU A 54 26.85 20.50 -5.69
CA LEU A 54 26.92 19.16 -5.08
C LEU A 54 27.52 18.14 -6.05
N LYS A 55 28.39 17.27 -5.53
CA LYS A 55 28.98 16.16 -6.32
C LYS A 55 27.87 15.27 -6.89
N LYS A 56 28.00 14.87 -8.17
CA LYS A 56 27.04 13.95 -8.81
C LYS A 56 26.81 12.68 -7.99
N ALA A 57 27.89 12.06 -7.51
CA ALA A 57 27.81 10.85 -6.68
C ALA A 57 27.02 11.03 -5.38
N PHE A 58 27.02 12.24 -4.81
CA PHE A 58 26.21 12.54 -3.62
C PHE A 58 24.72 12.64 -4.00
N LEU A 59 24.41 13.36 -5.08
CA LEU A 59 23.05 13.48 -5.59
C LEU A 59 22.47 12.11 -5.98
N ASP A 60 23.26 11.27 -6.64
CA ASP A 60 22.85 9.92 -7.08
C ASP A 60 22.53 8.96 -5.92
N LYS A 61 23.23 9.12 -4.79
CA LYS A 61 23.03 8.31 -3.59
C LYS A 61 22.03 8.93 -2.61
N SER A 62 21.45 10.08 -2.94
CA SER A 62 20.50 10.76 -2.05
C SER A 62 19.27 9.87 -1.81
N ALA A 63 18.98 9.60 -0.53
CA ALA A 63 17.80 8.84 -0.14
C ALA A 63 16.50 9.50 -0.63
N GLU A 64 16.43 10.85 -0.60
CA GLU A 64 15.24 11.56 -1.09
C GLU A 64 15.06 11.42 -2.60
N LEU A 65 16.16 11.44 -3.38
CA LEU A 65 16.06 11.27 -4.84
C LEU A 65 15.66 9.83 -5.20
N GLN A 66 16.21 8.86 -4.47
CA GLN A 66 15.87 7.44 -4.65
C GLN A 66 14.40 7.18 -4.28
N SER A 67 13.91 7.75 -3.17
CA SER A 67 12.50 7.65 -2.76
C SER A 67 11.58 8.23 -3.83
N LEU A 68 11.89 9.44 -4.32
CA LEU A 68 11.11 10.10 -5.36
C LEU A 68 11.07 9.32 -6.67
N ARG A 69 12.20 8.76 -7.11
CA ARG A 69 12.23 7.89 -8.31
C ARG A 69 11.49 6.58 -8.10
N TYR A 70 11.59 6.00 -6.92
CA TYR A 70 10.80 4.81 -6.58
C TYR A 70 9.30 5.13 -6.67
N ALA A 71 8.85 6.22 -6.05
CA ALA A 71 7.44 6.65 -6.10
C ALA A 71 6.96 6.89 -7.55
N LEU A 72 7.76 7.52 -8.41
CA LEU A 72 7.45 7.67 -9.83
C LEU A 72 7.36 6.33 -10.57
N SER A 73 8.26 5.38 -10.27
CA SER A 73 8.26 4.08 -10.93
C SER A 73 6.96 3.30 -10.69
N LEU A 74 6.32 3.47 -9.53
CA LEU A 74 5.08 2.79 -9.17
C LEU A 74 3.94 3.09 -10.16
N TYR A 75 3.89 4.29 -10.74
CA TYR A 75 2.87 4.69 -11.73
C TYR A 75 3.00 3.98 -13.08
N THR A 76 4.17 3.38 -13.35
CA THR A 76 4.44 2.66 -14.59
C THR A 76 4.42 1.13 -14.42
N GLN A 77 4.30 0.65 -13.18
CA GLN A 77 4.24 -0.78 -12.91
C GLN A 77 2.84 -1.34 -13.17
N THR A 78 2.80 -2.62 -13.55
CA THR A 78 1.54 -3.34 -13.65
C THR A 78 0.96 -3.60 -12.26
N THR A 79 -0.38 -3.67 -12.17
CA THR A 79 -1.09 -4.00 -10.93
C THR A 79 -0.56 -5.29 -10.29
N ASP A 80 -0.27 -6.33 -11.08
CA ASP A 80 0.31 -7.58 -10.59
C ASP A 80 1.65 -7.39 -9.89
N THR A 81 2.50 -6.53 -10.44
CA THR A 81 3.82 -6.25 -9.87
C THR A 81 3.69 -5.47 -8.56
N LEU A 82 2.78 -4.48 -8.52
CA LEU A 82 2.48 -3.72 -7.31
C LEU A 82 1.94 -4.62 -6.19
N ILE A 83 1.02 -5.53 -6.51
CA ILE A 83 0.47 -6.51 -5.56
C ILE A 83 1.59 -7.41 -5.01
N LYS A 84 2.45 -7.96 -5.89
CA LYS A 84 3.58 -8.81 -5.45
C LYS A 84 4.53 -8.05 -4.53
N THR A 85 4.88 -6.81 -4.87
CA THR A 85 5.73 -5.96 -4.02
C THR A 85 5.08 -5.71 -2.67
N PHE A 86 3.78 -5.37 -2.65
CA PHE A 86 3.03 -5.17 -1.41
C PHE A 86 3.06 -6.42 -0.52
N VAL A 87 2.71 -7.59 -1.06
CA VAL A 87 2.71 -8.86 -0.31
C VAL A 87 4.11 -9.16 0.25
N ASN A 88 5.15 -9.03 -0.57
CA ASN A 88 6.53 -9.24 -0.12
C ASN A 88 6.94 -8.28 1.00
N THR A 89 6.53 -7.01 0.95
CA THR A 89 6.80 -6.05 2.03
C THR A 89 6.09 -6.41 3.32
N GLN A 90 4.85 -6.92 3.26
CA GLN A 90 4.11 -7.37 4.43
C GLN A 90 4.76 -8.60 5.08
N THR A 91 5.19 -9.58 4.28
CA THR A 91 5.90 -10.77 4.80
C THR A 91 7.24 -10.40 5.43
N GLN A 92 7.92 -9.34 4.97
CA GLN A 92 9.16 -8.85 5.59
C GLN A 92 8.92 -7.99 6.84
N GLN A 93 7.72 -7.42 7.01
CA GLN A 93 7.31 -6.73 8.23
C GLN A 93 7.03 -7.68 9.40
N GLU A 94 6.97 -9.00 9.18
CA GLU A 94 6.95 -10.01 10.25
C GLU A 94 8.28 -10.14 11.02
N LYS A 95 9.18 -9.15 10.95
CA LYS A 95 10.06 -8.93 12.11
C LYS A 95 9.16 -8.40 13.21
N PRO A 96 8.88 -9.18 14.27
CA PRO A 96 8.00 -8.73 15.33
C PRO A 96 8.51 -7.36 15.75
N GLY A 97 7.61 -6.38 15.69
CA GLY A 97 7.87 -5.11 16.35
C GLY A 97 8.41 -5.41 17.74
N GLN A 98 9.26 -4.54 18.25
CA GLN A 98 9.91 -4.68 19.56
C GLN A 98 8.93 -4.73 20.76
N GLU A 99 7.65 -5.00 20.52
CA GLU A 99 6.61 -5.30 21.48
C GLU A 99 6.40 -6.81 21.57
N ASP A 100 6.36 -7.32 22.80
CA ASP A 100 6.08 -8.73 23.05
C ASP A 100 4.73 -9.13 22.41
N PRO A 101 4.62 -10.32 21.79
CA PRO A 101 3.35 -10.78 21.26
C PRO A 101 2.27 -10.75 22.33
N VAL A 102 1.13 -10.17 21.97
CA VAL A 102 -0.06 -10.00 22.83
C VAL A 102 -1.08 -11.12 22.65
N GLY A 103 -0.67 -12.24 22.04
CA GLY A 103 -1.45 -13.44 21.81
C GLY A 103 -1.46 -13.86 20.34
N GLU A 104 -2.15 -14.96 20.04
CA GLU A 104 -2.24 -15.58 18.72
C GLU A 104 -3.71 -15.77 18.34
N VAL A 105 -4.05 -15.47 17.07
CA VAL A 105 -5.37 -15.75 16.51
C VAL A 105 -5.19 -16.64 15.29
N SER A 106 -5.77 -17.84 15.32
CA SER A 106 -5.76 -18.77 14.19
C SER A 106 -7.01 -18.55 13.33
N ILE A 107 -6.81 -18.22 12.06
CA ILE A 107 -7.89 -17.94 11.11
C ILE A 107 -7.86 -18.97 9.99
N GLN A 108 -9.01 -19.58 9.70
CA GLN A 108 -9.21 -20.42 8.53
C GLN A 108 -9.96 -19.64 7.45
N VAL A 109 -9.42 -19.67 6.23
CA VAL A 109 -10.04 -19.05 5.05
C VAL A 109 -10.31 -20.14 4.02
N ASP A 110 -11.60 -20.35 3.72
CA ASP A 110 -12.05 -21.33 2.72
C ASP A 110 -12.59 -20.61 1.48
N PHE A 111 -12.15 -21.06 0.30
CA PHE A 111 -12.61 -20.58 -1.01
C PHE A 111 -13.41 -21.68 -1.70
N THR A 112 -14.66 -21.37 -2.08
CA THR A 112 -15.52 -22.30 -2.81
C THR A 112 -16.10 -21.63 -4.05
N THR A 113 -16.05 -22.32 -5.18
CA THR A 113 -16.66 -21.87 -6.44
C THR A 113 -17.82 -22.79 -6.77
N HIS A 114 -19.02 -22.23 -6.90
CA HIS A 114 -20.20 -23.04 -7.16
C HIS A 114 -20.17 -23.59 -8.60
N PRO A 115 -20.20 -24.92 -8.79
CA PRO A 115 -19.82 -25.58 -10.05
C PRO A 115 -20.79 -25.33 -11.23
N GLY A 116 -21.94 -24.71 -10.99
CA GLY A 116 -22.90 -24.35 -12.06
C GLY A 116 -23.10 -22.85 -12.29
N THR A 117 -22.87 -22.01 -11.28
CA THR A 117 -23.14 -20.56 -11.37
C THR A 117 -21.87 -19.72 -11.48
N GLY A 118 -20.69 -20.30 -11.23
CA GLY A 118 -19.43 -19.57 -11.15
C GLY A 118 -19.35 -18.64 -9.94
N GLU A 119 -20.30 -18.70 -9.01
CA GLU A 119 -20.29 -17.85 -7.82
C GLU A 119 -19.16 -18.26 -6.88
N HIS A 120 -18.31 -17.29 -6.54
CA HIS A 120 -17.26 -17.47 -5.55
C HIS A 120 -17.78 -17.12 -4.16
N ARG A 121 -17.68 -18.06 -3.23
CA ARG A 121 -17.98 -17.86 -1.81
C ARG A 121 -16.69 -18.01 -1.01
N VAL A 122 -16.34 -16.95 -0.29
CA VAL A 122 -15.23 -16.89 0.66
C VAL A 122 -15.81 -17.01 2.07
N THR A 123 -15.30 -17.95 2.86
CA THR A 123 -15.68 -18.11 4.28
C THR A 123 -14.45 -17.89 5.15
N VAL A 124 -14.54 -16.94 6.08
CA VAL A 124 -13.48 -16.64 7.06
C VAL A 124 -13.97 -17.09 8.44
N ARG A 125 -13.24 -17.99 9.09
CA ARG A 125 -13.54 -18.50 10.44
C ARG A 125 -12.37 -18.23 11.38
N VAL A 126 -12.68 -17.66 12.55
CA VAL A 126 -11.73 -17.66 13.67
C VAL A 126 -11.80 -19.02 14.34
N VAL A 127 -10.70 -19.77 14.31
CA VAL A 127 -10.61 -21.14 14.80
C VAL A 127 -10.19 -21.18 16.26
N ALA A 128 -9.22 -20.34 16.63
CA ALA A 128 -8.69 -20.25 17.99
C ALA A 128 -8.16 -18.84 18.28
N CYS A 129 -8.17 -18.49 19.57
CA CYS A 129 -7.54 -17.30 20.11
C CYS A 129 -6.77 -17.72 21.37
N ASN A 130 -5.45 -17.70 21.32
CA ASN A 130 -4.57 -18.20 22.38
C ASN A 130 -3.79 -17.05 23.01
N ASP A 131 -3.59 -17.11 24.33
CA ASP A 131 -2.72 -16.21 25.08
C ASP A 131 -2.91 -14.70 24.80
N LEU A 132 -4.15 -14.29 24.52
CA LEU A 132 -4.50 -12.90 24.31
C LEU A 132 -4.25 -12.10 25.60
N LYS A 133 -3.14 -11.36 25.65
CA LYS A 133 -2.77 -10.43 26.73
C LYS A 133 -3.61 -9.16 26.63
N TRP A 134 -4.91 -9.33 26.83
CA TRP A 134 -5.89 -8.27 26.77
C TRP A 134 -6.09 -7.66 28.16
N ARG A 135 -5.89 -6.34 28.33
CA ARG A 135 -6.30 -5.59 29.54
C ARG A 135 -7.56 -4.78 29.26
N THR A 136 -8.74 -5.30 29.61
CA THR A 136 -9.99 -4.50 29.62
C THR A 136 -10.23 -3.93 31.02
N SER A 137 -10.50 -2.63 31.10
CA SER A 137 -11.14 -2.00 32.27
C SER A 137 -12.66 -1.84 32.10
N GLY A 138 -13.27 -2.40 31.04
CA GLY A 138 -14.70 -2.24 30.72
C GLY A 138 -15.25 -3.31 29.78
N MET A 139 -16.49 -3.12 29.31
CA MET A 139 -17.26 -4.07 28.48
C MET A 139 -16.90 -3.97 26.99
N PHE A 140 -15.68 -4.35 26.61
CA PHE A 140 -15.31 -4.46 25.20
C PHE A 140 -15.75 -5.81 24.62
N ARG A 141 -16.34 -5.80 23.43
CA ARG A 141 -16.70 -7.01 22.66
C ARG A 141 -15.83 -7.06 21.40
N PRO A 142 -14.86 -7.98 21.29
CA PRO A 142 -14.04 -8.09 20.09
C PRO A 142 -14.92 -8.38 18.88
N PHE A 143 -14.57 -7.78 17.75
CA PHE A 143 -15.22 -8.01 16.47
C PHE A 143 -14.16 -8.23 15.40
N VAL A 144 -14.51 -8.99 14.36
CA VAL A 144 -13.66 -9.17 13.19
C VAL A 144 -14.26 -8.38 12.04
N GLU A 145 -13.46 -7.47 11.49
CA GLU A 145 -13.80 -6.76 10.27
C GLU A 145 -13.14 -7.45 9.07
N VAL A 146 -13.93 -7.74 8.04
CA VAL A 146 -13.44 -8.35 6.81
C VAL A 146 -13.64 -7.33 5.69
N HIS A 147 -12.52 -6.89 5.11
CA HIS A 147 -12.49 -5.99 3.96
C HIS A 147 -12.26 -6.81 2.70
N LEU A 148 -13.21 -6.77 1.76
CA LEU A 148 -13.06 -7.40 0.45
C LEU A 148 -12.80 -6.31 -0.59
N ILE A 149 -11.65 -6.38 -1.26
CA ILE A 149 -11.22 -5.41 -2.27
C ILE A 149 -11.05 -6.14 -3.59
N GLY A 150 -11.65 -5.61 -4.66
CA GLY A 150 -11.60 -6.24 -5.98
C GLY A 150 -12.56 -5.61 -6.98
N PRO A 151 -12.36 -5.88 -8.28
CA PRO A 151 -13.29 -5.42 -9.31
C PRO A 151 -14.66 -6.10 -9.14
N HIS A 152 -15.74 -5.41 -9.54
CA HIS A 152 -17.12 -5.92 -9.52
C HIS A 152 -17.72 -6.22 -8.14
N LEU A 153 -17.27 -5.53 -7.08
CA LEU A 153 -17.82 -5.66 -5.73
C LEU A 153 -18.97 -4.69 -5.41
N ASN A 154 -19.29 -3.75 -6.30
CA ASN A 154 -20.29 -2.70 -6.05
C ASN A 154 -21.67 -3.23 -5.63
N ASP A 155 -22.07 -4.39 -6.13
CA ASP A 155 -23.36 -5.01 -5.83
C ASP A 155 -23.29 -6.09 -4.73
N LYS A 156 -22.08 -6.37 -4.21
CA LYS A 156 -21.84 -7.42 -3.22
C LYS A 156 -21.87 -6.84 -1.81
N LYS A 157 -22.97 -7.07 -1.08
CA LYS A 157 -23.10 -6.68 0.33
C LYS A 157 -22.60 -7.79 1.26
N ARG A 158 -21.83 -7.40 2.29
CA ARG A 158 -21.47 -8.27 3.42
C ARG A 158 -22.75 -8.77 4.08
N LYS A 159 -22.95 -10.09 4.10
CA LYS A 159 -23.99 -10.73 4.93
C LYS A 159 -23.35 -11.08 6.28
N HIS A 160 -23.79 -10.41 7.34
CA HIS A 160 -23.50 -10.88 8.70
C HIS A 160 -24.42 -12.06 9.01
N SER A 161 -23.85 -13.17 9.48
CA SER A 161 -24.58 -14.28 10.10
C SER A 161 -24.23 -14.34 11.57
#